data_AF-A0A2S9JU47-F1
#
_entry.id   AF-A0A2S9JU47-F1
#
_cell.length_a   1.000
_cell.length_b   1.000
_cell.length_c   1.000
_cell.angle_alpha   90.00
_cell.angle_beta   90.00
_cell.angle_gamma   90.00
#
_symmetry.space_group_name_H-M   'P 1'
#
loop_
_entity.id
_entity.type
_entity.pdbx_description
1 polymer ?
#
loop_
_entity_poly.entity_id
_entity_poly.type
_entity_poly.pdbx_seq_one_letter_code
_entity_poly.pdbx_strand_id
1 'polypeptide(L)'
;MFLYVSIHDLFLIFLGILFLVLVLIGVLLSYVLYQHTVSRHMREWSVMIENKIADAIVYSHEERSSDEMFDLYSKKSPFRYLFLEKLVASKKKFSGSAQQTIQQLFIDYNLQIEALQKLKKKKAHLIAVGIQELTVMEMAVYLPQISVFLKYPSSQVYQEAQYAMVVFKGFDGLSFLNEFSYTISDWQQLRLLRSLKTIPEDSIAPAIGWLKSRNTSVVVFTLRLLRKFQVFSVYEHVRELLTHTSIDIRLQAVRTLQSLENIDTVTHLTDDYGNQPAELQLQIMKTLKRSDDKRCCDFFRFQLLNHPRADVKLAAAEALVSLGAKDDLLAISGDKTSPDRLVQIIKHALGERLC
;
A
#
# COMPACT_ATOMS: atom_id res chain seq x y z
N MET A 1 -26.86 62.63 26.38
CA MET A 1 -25.66 62.49 27.22
C MET A 1 -24.47 62.29 26.28
N PHE A 2 -23.93 63.39 25.74
CA PHE A 2 -22.79 63.36 24.82
C PHE A 2 -21.51 63.45 25.65
N LEU A 3 -20.73 62.37 25.69
CA LEU A 3 -19.39 62.38 26.25
C LEU A 3 -18.52 63.30 25.39
N TYR A 4 -18.12 64.45 25.94
CA TYR A 4 -17.07 65.29 25.37
C TYR A 4 -15.75 64.52 25.48
N VAL A 5 -15.34 63.88 24.39
CA VAL A 5 -14.00 63.29 24.28
C VAL A 5 -13.02 64.45 24.11
N SER A 6 -12.10 64.63 25.05
CA SER A 6 -11.09 65.66 24.95
C SER A 6 -10.06 65.27 23.88
N ILE A 7 -9.47 66.26 23.20
CA ILE A 7 -8.39 66.04 22.22
C ILE A 7 -7.24 65.21 22.83
N HIS A 8 -7.01 65.39 24.14
CA HIS A 8 -6.03 64.61 24.91
C HIS A 8 -6.36 63.11 24.97
N ASP A 9 -7.64 62.74 25.10
CA ASP A 9 -8.06 61.34 25.17
C ASP A 9 -7.89 60.65 23.81
N LEU A 10 -8.19 61.36 22.72
CA LEU A 10 -7.98 60.87 21.37
C LEU A 10 -6.48 60.66 21.09
N PHE A 11 -5.61 61.55 21.58
CA PHE A 11 -4.16 61.40 21.48
C PHE A 11 -3.63 60.18 22.24
N LEU A 12 -4.12 59.92 23.46
CA LEU A 12 -3.73 58.74 24.23
C LEU A 12 -4.17 57.43 23.56
N ILE A 13 -5.39 57.39 23.00
CA ILE A 13 -5.88 56.22 22.25
C ILE A 13 -5.00 55.97 21.02
N PHE A 14 -4.65 57.02 20.28
CA PHE A 14 -3.76 56.91 19.12
C PHE A 14 -2.38 56.36 19.50
N LEU A 15 -1.79 56.84 20.59
CA LEU A 15 -0.50 56.35 21.11
C LEU A 15 -0.59 54.87 21.51
N GLY A 16 -1.69 54.46 22.16
CA GLY A 16 -1.94 53.08 22.53
C GLY A 16 -2.06 52.15 21.33
N ILE A 17 -2.79 52.57 20.29
CA ILE A 17 -2.90 51.82 19.03
C ILE A 17 -1.54 51.73 18.34
N LEU A 18 -0.77 52.82 18.28
CA LEU A 18 0.57 52.84 17.70
C LEU A 18 1.51 51.87 18.42
N PHE A 19 1.50 51.86 19.75
CA PHE A 19 2.29 50.93 20.55
C PHE A 19 1.89 49.47 20.27
N LEU A 20 0.59 49.16 20.22
CA LEU A 20 0.09 47.83 19.91
C LEU A 20 0.54 47.36 18.51
N VAL A 21 0.49 48.26 17.51
CA VAL A 21 0.98 47.97 16.16
C VAL A 21 2.49 47.69 16.15
N LEU A 22 3.28 48.47 16.88
CA LEU A 22 4.74 48.24 16.99
C LEU A 22 5.06 46.90 17.66
N VAL A 23 4.32 46.51 18.71
CA VAL A 23 4.47 45.20 19.36
C VAL A 23 4.12 44.08 18.37
N LEU A 24 3.02 44.20 17.61
CA LEU A 24 2.65 43.21 16.60
C LEU A 24 3.71 43.08 15.50
N ILE A 25 4.26 44.20 15.02
CA ILE A 25 5.36 44.20 14.04
C ILE A 25 6.60 43.52 14.64
N GLY A 26 6.96 43.81 15.89
CA GLY A 26 8.08 43.17 16.59
C GLY A 26 7.91 41.65 16.70
N VAL A 27 6.71 41.19 17.06
CA VAL A 27 6.38 39.76 17.13
C VAL A 27 6.48 39.11 15.74
N LEU A 28 5.93 39.73 14.70
CA LEU A 28 6.01 39.23 13.32
C LEU A 28 7.46 39.16 12.83
N LEU A 29 8.26 40.20 13.05
CA LEU A 29 9.68 40.21 12.68
C LEU A 29 10.46 39.13 13.43
N SER A 30 10.23 38.96 14.74
CA SER A 30 10.87 37.90 15.52
C SER A 30 10.50 36.50 15.02
N TYR A 31 9.23 36.29 14.64
CA TYR A 31 8.76 35.05 14.05
C TYR A 31 9.41 34.77 12.69
N VAL A 32 9.46 35.78 11.81
CA VAL A 32 10.07 35.70 10.48
C VAL A 32 11.58 35.44 10.58
N LEU A 33 12.30 36.15 11.47
CA LEU A 33 13.73 35.92 11.69
C LEU A 33 14.01 34.55 12.30
N TYR A 34 13.19 34.10 13.26
CA TYR A 34 13.27 32.75 13.80
C TYR A 34 13.05 31.71 12.71
N GLN A 35 12.02 31.90 11.86
CA GLN A 35 11.73 30.99 10.76
C GLN A 35 12.84 30.98 9.70
N HIS A 36 13.41 32.14 9.34
CA HIS A 36 14.50 32.23 8.38
C HIS A 36 15.81 31.63 8.90
N THR A 37 16.16 31.88 10.15
CA THR A 37 17.35 31.30 10.77
C THR A 37 17.22 29.78 10.87
N VAL A 38 16.08 29.27 11.35
CA VAL A 38 15.79 27.84 11.38
C VAL A 38 15.85 27.23 9.98
N SER A 39 15.26 27.87 8.97
CA SER A 39 15.24 27.35 7.58
C SER A 39 16.63 27.27 6.95
N ARG A 40 17.50 28.25 7.21
CA ARG A 40 18.89 28.25 6.71
C ARG A 40 19.71 27.12 7.35
N HIS A 41 19.69 27.03 8.68
CA HIS A 41 20.39 25.96 9.40
C HIS A 41 19.83 24.58 9.01
N MET A 42 18.51 24.46 8.80
CA MET A 42 17.88 23.22 8.37
C MET A 42 18.41 22.74 7.02
N ARG A 43 18.65 23.65 6.07
CA ARG A 43 19.22 23.29 4.76
C ARG A 43 20.68 22.87 4.88
N GLU A 44 21.48 23.61 5.63
CA GLU A 44 22.89 23.28 5.88
C GLU A 44 23.03 21.92 6.60
N TRP A 45 22.24 21.70 7.66
CA TRP A 45 22.17 20.43 8.37
C TRP A 45 21.67 19.30 7.47
N SER A 46 20.69 19.57 6.59
CA SER A 46 20.20 18.56 5.63
C SER A 46 21.32 18.10 4.71
N VAL A 47 22.10 19.02 4.15
CA VAL A 47 23.23 18.68 3.27
C VAL A 47 24.30 17.92 4.04
N MET A 48 24.63 18.37 5.25
CA MET A 48 25.60 17.70 6.14
C MET A 48 25.17 16.26 6.48
N ILE A 49 23.90 16.05 6.81
CA ILE A 49 23.33 14.72 7.10
C ILE A 49 23.33 13.83 5.85
N GLU A 50 22.93 14.38 4.70
CA GLU A 50 22.90 13.63 3.44
C GLU A 50 24.30 13.19 3.02
N ASN A 51 25.30 14.06 3.14
CA ASN A 51 26.71 13.72 2.92
C ASN A 51 27.17 12.64 3.90
N LYS A 52 26.86 12.76 5.20
CA LYS A 52 27.22 11.74 6.19
C LYS A 52 26.63 10.36 5.86
N ILE A 53 25.38 10.32 5.40
CA ILE A 53 24.72 9.08 4.97
C ILE A 53 25.39 8.54 3.71
N ALA A 54 25.67 9.38 2.72
CA ALA A 54 26.32 8.98 1.48
C ALA A 54 27.72 8.41 1.75
N ASP A 55 28.52 9.12 2.53
CA ASP A 55 29.87 8.72 2.91
C ASP A 55 29.85 7.39 3.66
N ALA A 56 28.91 7.19 4.59
CA ALA A 56 28.78 5.94 5.31
C ALA A 56 28.38 4.75 4.40
N ILE A 57 27.65 5.00 3.31
CA ILE A 57 27.26 3.97 2.34
C ILE A 57 28.41 3.65 1.38
N VAL A 58 29.17 4.67 0.95
CA VAL A 58 30.24 4.55 -0.05
C VAL A 58 31.54 4.06 0.57
N TYR A 59 31.92 4.61 1.73
CA TYR A 59 33.16 4.29 2.43
C TYR A 59 32.88 3.29 3.56
N SER A 60 33.70 2.23 3.62
CA SER A 60 33.63 1.24 4.69
C SER A 60 34.02 1.86 6.05
N HIS A 61 33.66 1.19 7.16
CA HIS A 61 33.82 1.70 8.54
C HIS A 61 35.25 2.18 8.90
N GLU A 62 36.27 1.80 8.13
CA GLU A 62 37.69 2.02 8.43
C GLU A 62 38.24 3.38 7.96
N GLU A 63 37.55 4.11 7.07
CA GLU A 63 38.01 5.41 6.51
C GLU A 63 37.20 6.61 7.01
N ARG A 64 36.56 6.52 8.19
CA ARG A 64 35.79 7.64 8.74
C ARG A 64 36.71 8.71 9.33
N SER A 65 36.89 9.82 8.61
CA SER A 65 37.39 11.06 9.20
C SER A 65 36.40 11.55 10.27
N SER A 66 36.91 11.99 11.43
CA SER A 66 36.07 12.60 12.46
C SER A 66 35.61 13.97 11.98
N ASP A 67 34.32 14.12 11.70
CA ASP A 67 33.71 15.41 11.41
C ASP A 67 33.30 16.08 12.75
N GLU A 68 34.21 16.88 13.30
CA GLU A 68 34.01 17.58 14.58
C GLU A 68 32.74 18.45 14.58
N MET A 69 32.39 19.02 13.42
CA MET A 69 31.19 19.85 13.27
C MET A 69 29.92 18.99 13.31
N PHE A 70 29.93 17.83 12.65
CA PHE A 70 28.83 16.87 12.75
C PHE A 70 28.62 16.43 14.20
N ASP A 71 29.70 16.08 14.90
CA ASP A 71 29.61 15.60 16.27
C ASP A 71 29.10 16.69 17.22
N LEU A 72 29.49 17.94 17.01
CA LEU A 72 28.94 19.09 17.75
C LEU A 72 27.42 19.25 17.53
N TYR A 73 26.96 19.18 16.28
CA TYR A 73 25.54 19.33 15.96
C TYR A 73 24.70 18.11 16.35
N SER A 74 25.27 16.91 16.31
CA SER A 74 24.59 15.65 16.69
C SER A 74 24.09 15.62 18.15
N LYS A 75 24.59 16.54 18.98
CA LYS A 75 24.16 16.77 20.37
C LYS A 75 22.93 17.69 20.47
N LYS A 76 22.60 18.46 19.42
CA LYS A 76 21.48 19.41 19.42
C LYS A 76 20.18 18.71 19.03
N SER A 77 19.14 18.87 19.85
CA SER A 77 17.83 18.24 19.64
C SER A 77 17.23 18.49 18.24
N PRO A 78 17.19 19.73 17.69
CA PRO A 78 16.66 19.97 16.35
C PRO A 78 17.41 19.21 15.23
N PHE A 79 18.74 19.13 15.34
CA PHE A 79 19.56 18.38 14.39
C PHE A 79 19.26 16.88 14.48
N ARG A 80 19.14 16.32 15.69
CA ARG A 80 18.81 14.91 15.91
C ARG A 80 17.46 14.53 15.31
N TYR A 81 16.45 15.39 15.44
CA TYR A 81 15.14 15.17 14.81
C TYR A 81 15.23 15.14 13.28
N LEU A 82 15.96 16.10 12.67
CA LEU A 82 16.20 16.10 11.23
C LEU A 82 16.99 14.87 10.79
N PHE A 83 18.00 14.48 11.55
CA PHE A 83 18.85 13.33 11.24
C PHE A 83 18.04 12.04 11.24
N LEU A 84 17.22 11.85 12.27
CA LEU A 84 16.28 10.73 12.34
C LEU A 84 15.32 10.70 11.13
N GLU A 85 14.70 11.84 10.80
CA GLU A 85 13.80 11.94 9.64
C GLU A 85 14.50 11.54 8.33
N LYS A 86 15.71 12.05 8.11
CA LYS A 86 16.51 11.75 6.91
C LYS A 86 16.96 10.30 6.85
N LEU A 87 17.41 9.72 7.96
CA LEU A 87 17.76 8.30 8.00
C LEU A 87 16.55 7.42 7.68
N VAL A 88 15.37 7.74 8.22
CA VAL A 88 14.13 6.99 7.95
C VAL A 88 13.71 7.13 6.49
N ALA A 89 13.82 8.33 5.91
CA ALA A 89 13.57 8.56 4.49
C ALA A 89 14.57 7.78 3.61
N SER A 90 15.84 7.74 3.99
CA SER A 90 16.90 7.00 3.27
C SER A 90 16.70 5.49 3.38
N LYS A 91 16.43 4.94 4.57
CA LYS A 91 16.20 3.50 4.79
C LYS A 91 15.09 2.95 3.89
N LYS A 92 14.06 3.75 3.58
CA LYS A 92 12.96 3.40 2.66
C LYS A 92 13.35 3.40 1.18
N LYS A 93 14.40 4.14 0.80
CA LYS A 93 14.83 4.31 -0.61
C LYS A 93 15.94 3.33 -1.01
N PHE A 94 16.80 2.95 -0.08
CA PHE A 94 17.91 2.03 -0.33
C PHE A 94 17.53 0.57 -0.05
N SER A 95 18.34 -0.38 -0.51
CA SER A 95 18.22 -1.82 -0.25
C SER A 95 19.60 -2.44 0.03
N GLY A 96 19.64 -3.67 0.56
CA GLY A 96 20.90 -4.40 0.79
C GLY A 96 21.79 -3.80 1.88
N SER A 97 23.12 -3.83 1.68
CA SER A 97 24.11 -3.34 2.65
C SER A 97 23.90 -1.88 3.05
N ALA A 98 23.47 -1.02 2.11
CA ALA A 98 23.17 0.38 2.39
C ALA A 98 22.08 0.55 3.47
N GLN A 99 21.06 -0.32 3.49
CA GLN A 99 20.04 -0.30 4.54
C GLN A 99 20.60 -0.68 5.91
N GLN A 100 21.57 -1.60 5.96
CA GLN A 100 22.23 -2.00 7.21
C GLN A 100 23.09 -0.85 7.74
N THR A 101 23.85 -0.18 6.88
CA THR A 101 24.64 1.00 7.26
C THR A 101 23.75 2.12 7.82
N ILE A 102 22.63 2.44 7.16
CA ILE A 102 21.69 3.47 7.63
C ILE A 102 21.12 3.12 9.01
N GLN A 103 20.81 1.85 9.24
CA GLN A 103 20.35 1.36 10.54
C GLN A 103 21.46 1.43 11.59
N GLN A 104 22.71 1.13 11.22
CA GLN A 104 23.85 1.27 12.12
C GLN A 104 24.07 2.72 12.53
N LEU A 105 23.99 3.68 11.61
CA LEU A 105 24.04 5.12 11.95
C LEU A 105 22.95 5.52 12.93
N PHE A 106 21.73 5.00 12.76
CA PHE A 106 20.64 5.26 13.69
C PHE A 106 20.97 4.77 15.12
N ILE A 107 21.61 3.60 15.25
CA ILE A 107 22.04 3.02 16.52
C ILE A 107 23.24 3.78 17.11
N ASP A 108 24.28 4.03 16.31
CA ASP A 108 25.54 4.70 16.72
C ASP A 108 25.25 6.08 17.34
N TYR A 109 24.31 6.83 16.76
CA TYR A 109 23.92 8.15 17.25
C TYR A 109 22.78 8.12 18.30
N ASN A 110 22.40 6.93 18.79
CA ASN A 110 21.37 6.72 19.79
C ASN A 110 20.01 7.35 19.46
N LEU A 111 19.64 7.43 18.17
CA LEU A 111 18.42 8.11 17.72
C LEU A 111 17.13 7.37 18.09
N GLN A 112 17.24 6.13 18.58
CA GLN A 112 16.14 5.39 19.19
C GLN A 112 15.52 6.13 20.38
N ILE A 113 16.30 6.93 21.12
CA ILE A 113 15.79 7.68 22.27
C ILE A 113 14.75 8.71 21.81
N GLU A 114 15.00 9.39 20.70
CA GLU A 114 14.15 10.42 20.10
C GLU A 114 12.85 9.83 19.58
N ALA A 115 12.94 8.67 18.92
CA ALA A 115 11.76 7.93 18.48
C ALA A 115 10.91 7.47 19.69
N LEU A 116 11.53 6.96 20.76
CA LEU A 116 10.84 6.58 22.00
C LEU A 116 10.19 7.77 22.72
N GLN A 117 10.83 8.94 22.71
CA GLN A 117 10.24 10.15 23.28
C GLN A 117 8.94 10.55 22.58
N LYS A 118 8.80 10.25 21.28
CA LYS A 118 7.56 10.50 20.53
C LYS A 118 6.41 9.60 20.99
N LEU A 119 6.68 8.36 21.41
CA LEU A 119 5.66 7.46 21.97
C LEU A 119 5.04 8.00 23.27
N LYS A 120 5.75 8.85 24.01
CA LYS A 120 5.26 9.48 25.26
C LYS A 120 4.43 10.75 25.02
N LYS A 121 4.28 11.22 23.78
CA LYS A 121 3.55 12.45 23.47
C LYS A 121 2.04 12.19 23.44
N LYS A 122 1.24 13.23 23.73
CA LYS A 122 -0.24 13.14 23.65
C LYS A 122 -0.78 13.21 22.22
N LYS A 123 -0.05 13.86 21.31
CA LYS A 123 -0.49 14.05 19.91
C LYS A 123 -0.35 12.73 19.14
N ALA A 124 -1.47 12.20 18.66
CA ALA A 124 -1.53 10.92 17.95
C ALA A 124 -0.56 10.84 16.76
N HIS A 125 -0.47 11.88 15.93
CA HIS A 125 0.49 11.96 14.83
C HIS A 125 1.94 11.74 15.30
N LEU A 126 2.35 12.31 16.44
CA LEU A 126 3.71 12.14 16.96
C LEU A 126 3.94 10.70 17.41
N ILE A 127 2.97 10.08 18.11
CA ILE A 127 3.06 8.67 18.49
C ILE A 127 3.21 7.79 17.24
N ALA A 128 2.35 8.00 16.24
CA ALA A 128 2.38 7.25 14.98
C ALA A 128 3.73 7.37 14.27
N VAL A 129 4.30 8.58 14.20
CA VAL A 129 5.65 8.80 13.67
C VAL A 129 6.69 8.03 14.49
N GLY A 130 6.63 8.08 15.82
CA GLY A 130 7.56 7.31 16.67
C GLY A 130 7.50 5.80 16.42
N ILE A 131 6.30 5.22 16.30
CA ILE A 131 6.13 3.81 15.96
C ILE A 131 6.72 3.51 14.57
N GLN A 132 6.43 4.37 13.59
CA GLN A 132 6.92 4.23 12.22
C GLN A 132 8.44 4.26 12.16
N GLU A 133 9.09 5.21 12.84
CA GLU A 133 10.55 5.36 12.86
C GLU A 133 11.21 4.10 13.45
N LEU A 134 10.73 3.62 14.60
CA LEU A 134 11.22 2.39 15.24
C LEU A 134 11.01 1.16 14.35
N THR A 135 9.89 1.12 13.63
CA THR A 135 9.55 0.01 12.71
C THR A 135 10.43 0.01 11.47
N VAL A 136 10.64 1.16 10.84
CA VAL A 136 11.49 1.31 9.64
C VAL A 136 12.95 1.02 9.97
N MET A 137 13.40 1.38 11.18
CA MET A 137 14.74 1.08 11.67
C MET A 137 14.87 -0.33 12.27
N GLU A 138 13.84 -1.17 12.13
CA GLU A 138 13.84 -2.57 12.54
C GLU A 138 14.24 -2.77 14.02
N MET A 139 13.81 -1.86 14.90
CA MET A 139 14.14 -1.90 16.32
C MET A 139 13.22 -2.84 17.11
N ALA A 140 13.37 -4.14 16.89
CA ALA A 140 12.53 -5.19 17.49
C ALA A 140 12.54 -5.19 19.02
N VAL A 141 13.61 -4.71 19.65
CA VAL A 141 13.71 -4.56 21.13
C VAL A 141 12.60 -3.69 21.72
N TYR A 142 12.02 -2.77 20.93
CA TYR A 142 10.95 -1.89 21.37
C TYR A 142 9.54 -2.39 21.05
N LEU A 143 9.42 -3.63 20.57
CA LEU A 143 8.13 -4.25 20.29
C LEU A 143 7.16 -4.26 21.49
N PRO A 144 7.60 -4.53 22.74
CA PRO A 144 6.72 -4.45 23.91
C PRO A 144 6.10 -3.06 24.08
N GLN A 145 6.89 -2.00 23.91
CA GLN A 145 6.42 -0.60 24.02
C GLN A 145 5.47 -0.24 22.88
N ILE A 146 5.70 -0.76 21.67
CA ILE A 146 4.80 -0.54 20.53
C ILE A 146 3.48 -1.31 20.71
N SER A 147 3.50 -2.52 21.26
CA SER A 147 2.31 -3.38 21.38
C SER A 147 1.19 -2.79 22.24
N VAL A 148 1.52 -1.91 23.18
CA VAL A 148 0.53 -1.18 24.00
C VAL A 148 -0.42 -0.33 23.13
N PHE A 149 0.04 0.10 21.96
CA PHE A 149 -0.74 0.92 21.04
C PHE A 149 -1.74 0.14 20.17
N LEU A 150 -1.80 -1.19 20.29
CA LEU A 150 -2.80 -2.03 19.61
C LEU A 150 -4.24 -1.82 20.13
N LYS A 151 -4.42 -1.06 21.21
CA LYS A 151 -5.73 -0.66 21.73
C LYS A 151 -5.91 0.86 21.73
N TYR A 152 -5.05 1.58 21.02
CA TYR A 152 -5.07 3.05 21.07
C TYR A 152 -6.26 3.62 20.28
N PRO A 153 -7.01 4.61 20.80
CA PRO A 153 -8.22 5.12 20.14
C PRO A 153 -8.00 5.75 18.77
N SER A 154 -6.82 6.34 18.53
CA SER A 154 -6.50 6.93 17.23
C SER A 154 -6.23 5.83 16.20
N SER A 155 -7.02 5.81 15.13
CA SER A 155 -6.85 4.88 14.01
C SER A 155 -5.46 4.93 13.40
N GLN A 156 -4.86 6.12 13.26
CA GLN A 156 -3.50 6.28 12.74
C GLN A 156 -2.47 5.54 13.61
N VAL A 157 -2.54 5.72 14.93
CA VAL A 157 -1.61 5.10 15.88
C VAL A 157 -1.82 3.57 15.91
N TYR A 158 -3.08 3.15 15.95
CA TYR A 158 -3.44 1.74 15.92
C TYR A 158 -2.90 1.03 14.66
N GLN A 159 -3.06 1.66 13.49
CA GLN A 159 -2.59 1.11 12.21
C GLN A 159 -1.06 1.02 12.13
N GLU A 160 -0.33 2.01 12.65
CA GLU A 160 1.14 1.92 12.73
C GLU A 160 1.58 0.81 13.68
N ALA A 161 0.88 0.62 14.81
CA ALA A 161 1.16 -0.47 15.74
C ALA A 161 0.89 -1.85 15.10
N GLN A 162 -0.22 -2.01 14.38
CA GLN A 162 -0.52 -3.24 13.63
C GLN A 162 0.54 -3.53 12.57
N TYR A 163 0.92 -2.51 11.78
CA TYR A 163 1.97 -2.66 10.79
C TYR A 163 3.30 -3.08 11.42
N ALA A 164 3.65 -2.47 12.57
CA ALA A 164 4.83 -2.87 13.32
C ALA A 164 4.76 -4.35 13.75
N MET A 165 3.62 -4.82 14.24
CA MET A 165 3.45 -6.25 14.56
C MET A 165 3.74 -7.15 13.36
N VAL A 166 3.27 -6.79 12.16
CA VAL A 166 3.52 -7.58 10.94
C VAL A 166 4.98 -7.51 10.50
N VAL A 167 5.62 -6.35 10.61
CA VAL A 167 7.06 -6.21 10.29
C VAL A 167 7.92 -7.08 11.21
N PHE A 168 7.62 -7.10 12.51
CA PHE A 168 8.46 -7.77 13.50
C PHE A 168 8.11 -9.24 13.73
N LYS A 169 6.83 -9.63 13.60
CA LYS A 169 6.34 -10.99 13.84
C LYS A 169 5.98 -11.75 12.56
N GLY A 170 6.12 -11.13 11.38
CA GLY A 170 5.73 -11.74 10.12
C GLY A 170 4.23 -12.07 10.08
N PHE A 171 3.92 -13.31 9.68
CA PHE A 171 2.54 -13.79 9.55
C PHE A 171 1.75 -13.72 10.87
N ASP A 172 2.38 -14.03 12.00
CA ASP A 172 1.72 -13.98 13.32
C ASP A 172 1.27 -12.56 13.71
N GLY A 173 1.92 -11.56 13.14
CA GLY A 173 1.53 -10.16 13.25
C GLY A 173 0.16 -9.86 12.63
N LEU A 174 -0.36 -10.73 11.75
CA LEU A 174 -1.69 -10.62 11.16
C LEU A 174 -2.82 -11.18 12.04
N SER A 175 -2.51 -11.71 13.23
CA SER A 175 -3.51 -12.26 14.16
C SER A 175 -4.64 -11.28 14.51
N PHE A 176 -4.41 -9.96 14.38
CA PHE A 176 -5.46 -8.95 14.55
C PHE A 176 -6.64 -9.13 13.59
N LEU A 177 -6.45 -9.80 12.44
CA LEU A 177 -7.50 -10.06 11.45
C LEU A 177 -8.63 -10.93 12.00
N ASN A 178 -8.37 -11.72 13.05
CA ASN A 178 -9.38 -12.57 13.70
C ASN A 178 -10.57 -11.76 14.23
N GLU A 179 -10.32 -10.54 14.70
CA GLU A 179 -11.31 -9.69 15.37
C GLU A 179 -11.43 -8.31 14.69
N PHE A 180 -10.89 -8.15 13.48
CA PHE A 180 -10.80 -6.84 12.83
C PHE A 180 -12.15 -6.36 12.30
N SER A 181 -12.73 -5.37 12.98
CA SER A 181 -14.05 -4.81 12.66
C SER A 181 -14.03 -3.65 11.66
N TYR A 182 -12.85 -3.12 11.29
CA TYR A 182 -12.72 -1.97 10.39
C TYR A 182 -12.38 -2.40 8.96
N THR A 183 -12.57 -1.52 7.98
CA THR A 183 -12.15 -1.78 6.60
C THR A 183 -10.64 -1.60 6.45
N ILE A 184 -9.95 -2.61 5.90
CA ILE A 184 -8.53 -2.49 5.50
C ILE A 184 -8.47 -1.80 4.13
N SER A 185 -7.91 -0.60 4.07
CA SER A 185 -7.77 0.15 2.82
C SER A 185 -6.80 -0.53 1.85
N ASP A 186 -6.95 -0.32 0.54
CA ASP A 186 -6.05 -0.92 -0.45
C ASP A 186 -4.57 -0.58 -0.21
N TRP A 187 -4.28 0.64 0.26
CA TRP A 187 -2.92 1.03 0.62
C TRP A 187 -2.40 0.25 1.83
N GLN A 188 -3.24 0.04 2.86
CA GLN A 188 -2.87 -0.80 4.01
C GLN A 188 -2.63 -2.25 3.60
N GLN A 189 -3.52 -2.81 2.77
CA GLN A 189 -3.36 -4.15 2.24
C GLN A 189 -2.03 -4.30 1.48
N LEU A 190 -1.72 -3.35 0.59
CA LEU A 190 -0.46 -3.35 -0.15
C LEU A 190 0.75 -3.25 0.79
N ARG A 191 0.68 -2.36 1.79
CA ARG A 191 1.76 -2.15 2.76
C ARG A 191 2.02 -3.41 3.59
N LEU A 192 0.97 -4.05 4.12
CA LEU A 192 1.06 -5.30 4.90
C LEU A 192 1.57 -6.46 4.02
N LEU A 193 1.06 -6.59 2.79
CA LEU A 193 1.54 -7.62 1.85
C LEU A 193 3.02 -7.44 1.55
N ARG A 194 3.50 -6.21 1.37
CA ARG A 194 4.92 -5.95 1.06
C ARG A 194 5.86 -6.23 2.23
N SER A 195 5.42 -6.04 3.47
CA SER A 195 6.25 -6.35 4.64
C SER A 195 6.45 -7.85 4.88
N LEU A 196 5.52 -8.68 4.42
CA LEU A 196 5.62 -10.14 4.58
C LEU A 196 6.58 -10.73 3.55
N LYS A 197 7.62 -11.41 4.04
CA LYS A 197 8.63 -12.09 3.19
C LYS A 197 8.27 -13.55 2.90
N THR A 198 7.69 -14.22 3.88
CA THR A 198 7.28 -15.63 3.83
C THR A 198 6.01 -15.82 4.65
N ILE A 199 5.36 -16.97 4.49
CA ILE A 199 4.31 -17.44 5.40
C ILE A 199 4.68 -18.84 5.91
N PRO A 200 4.42 -19.14 7.19
CA PRO A 200 4.65 -20.48 7.76
C PRO A 200 3.76 -21.56 7.13
N GLU A 201 4.12 -22.83 7.25
CA GLU A 201 3.28 -23.95 6.75
C GLU A 201 1.97 -24.08 7.54
N ASP A 202 1.98 -23.78 8.85
CA ASP A 202 0.83 -23.76 9.74
C ASP A 202 -0.09 -22.53 9.57
N SER A 203 0.23 -21.64 8.62
CA SER A 203 -0.57 -20.45 8.29
C SER A 203 -1.93 -20.76 7.65
N ILE A 204 -2.15 -22.00 7.23
CA ILE A 204 -3.35 -22.43 6.48
C ILE A 204 -4.62 -22.26 7.33
N ALA A 205 -4.62 -22.73 8.58
CA ALA A 205 -5.84 -22.71 9.40
C ALA A 205 -6.31 -21.28 9.74
N PRO A 206 -5.43 -20.34 10.18
CA PRO A 206 -5.82 -18.94 10.34
C PRO A 206 -6.32 -18.31 9.04
N ALA A 207 -5.65 -18.56 7.91
CA ALA A 207 -6.04 -18.00 6.62
C ALA A 207 -7.43 -18.48 6.16
N ILE A 208 -7.76 -19.76 6.36
CA ILE A 208 -9.10 -20.29 6.10
C ILE A 208 -10.14 -19.60 6.99
N GLY A 209 -9.81 -19.36 8.27
CA GLY A 209 -10.66 -18.58 9.17
C GLY A 209 -10.95 -17.18 8.62
N TRP A 210 -9.93 -16.50 8.07
CA TRP A 210 -10.07 -15.17 7.50
C TRP A 210 -10.88 -15.14 6.20
N LEU A 211 -10.85 -16.20 5.38
CA LEU A 211 -11.71 -16.32 4.20
C LEU A 211 -13.21 -16.38 4.56
N LYS A 212 -13.53 -16.83 5.78
CA LYS A 212 -14.90 -16.90 6.33
C LYS A 212 -15.30 -15.65 7.12
N SER A 213 -14.46 -14.60 7.13
CA SER A 213 -14.74 -13.37 7.86
C SER A 213 -15.96 -12.64 7.32
N ARG A 214 -16.75 -12.05 8.22
CA ARG A 214 -17.83 -11.12 7.84
C ARG A 214 -17.30 -9.81 7.25
N ASN A 215 -16.02 -9.51 7.48
CA ASN A 215 -15.36 -8.32 6.97
C ASN A 215 -14.81 -8.61 5.56
N THR A 216 -15.46 -8.04 4.55
CA THR A 216 -15.10 -8.27 3.15
C THR A 216 -13.67 -7.84 2.82
N SER A 217 -13.16 -6.79 3.46
CA SER A 217 -11.77 -6.34 3.26
C SER A 217 -10.74 -7.32 3.82
N VAL A 218 -11.09 -8.06 4.89
CA VAL A 218 -10.27 -9.16 5.41
C VAL A 218 -10.25 -10.32 4.42
N VAL A 219 -11.40 -10.73 3.89
CA VAL A 219 -11.48 -11.79 2.88
C VAL A 219 -10.65 -11.43 1.63
N VAL A 220 -10.80 -10.19 1.13
CA VAL A 220 -10.03 -9.70 -0.03
C VAL A 220 -8.53 -9.67 0.27
N PHE A 221 -8.12 -9.18 1.44
CA PHE A 221 -6.72 -9.18 1.85
C PHE A 221 -6.16 -10.61 1.91
N THR A 222 -6.90 -11.54 2.50
CA THR A 222 -6.50 -12.95 2.60
C THR A 222 -6.39 -13.60 1.22
N LEU A 223 -7.32 -13.35 0.29
CA LEU A 223 -7.19 -13.83 -1.09
C LEU A 223 -5.93 -13.30 -1.79
N ARG A 224 -5.57 -12.02 -1.56
CA ARG A 224 -4.32 -11.43 -2.08
C ARG A 224 -3.08 -12.06 -1.43
N LEU A 225 -3.14 -12.37 -0.14
CA LEU A 225 -2.08 -13.02 0.62
C LEU A 225 -1.81 -14.43 0.09
N LEU A 226 -2.85 -15.26 0.00
CA LEU A 226 -2.77 -16.64 -0.49
C LEU A 226 -2.26 -16.70 -1.93
N ARG A 227 -2.68 -15.75 -2.76
CA ARG A 227 -2.18 -15.57 -4.13
C ARG A 227 -0.69 -15.21 -4.16
N LYS A 228 -0.25 -14.26 -3.33
CA LYS A 228 1.17 -13.83 -3.29
C LYS A 228 2.10 -15.00 -2.97
N PHE A 229 1.69 -15.85 -2.04
CA PHE A 229 2.52 -16.93 -1.52
C PHE A 229 2.18 -18.31 -2.10
N GLN A 230 1.30 -18.37 -3.11
CA GLN A 230 0.92 -19.60 -3.81
C GLN A 230 0.52 -20.76 -2.87
N VAL A 231 -0.41 -20.51 -1.96
CA VAL A 231 -0.87 -21.53 -1.00
C VAL A 231 -1.88 -22.47 -1.66
N PHE A 232 -1.41 -23.46 -2.41
CA PHE A 232 -2.27 -24.36 -3.20
C PHE A 232 -3.28 -25.16 -2.37
N SER A 233 -2.95 -25.49 -1.11
CA SER A 233 -3.81 -26.29 -0.22
C SER A 233 -5.15 -25.63 0.12
N VAL A 234 -5.31 -24.32 -0.09
CA VAL A 234 -6.57 -23.60 0.16
C VAL A 234 -7.51 -23.57 -1.04
N TYR A 235 -7.16 -24.22 -2.15
CA TYR A 235 -7.88 -24.11 -3.42
C TYR A 235 -9.40 -24.30 -3.28
N GLU A 236 -9.86 -25.37 -2.63
CA GLU A 236 -11.29 -25.64 -2.44
C GLU A 236 -11.99 -24.54 -1.63
N HIS A 237 -11.34 -24.00 -0.60
CA HIS A 237 -11.88 -22.88 0.18
C HIS A 237 -12.00 -21.59 -0.63
N VAL A 238 -11.10 -21.38 -1.59
CA VAL A 238 -11.20 -20.25 -2.53
C VAL A 238 -12.32 -20.49 -3.54
N ARG A 239 -12.51 -21.74 -3.99
CA ARG A 239 -13.60 -22.11 -4.91
C ARG A 239 -14.98 -21.86 -4.31
N GLU A 240 -15.19 -22.18 -3.04
CA GLU A 240 -16.44 -21.88 -2.33
C GLU A 240 -16.85 -20.39 -2.42
N LEU A 241 -15.86 -19.49 -2.48
CA LEU A 241 -16.10 -18.04 -2.57
C LEU A 241 -16.62 -17.57 -3.94
N LEU A 242 -16.66 -18.41 -4.97
CA LEU A 242 -17.32 -18.08 -6.24
C LEU A 242 -18.83 -17.86 -6.09
N THR A 243 -19.43 -18.33 -5.00
CA THR A 243 -20.85 -18.13 -4.67
C THR A 243 -21.10 -17.02 -3.65
N HIS A 244 -20.04 -16.36 -3.15
CA HIS A 244 -20.13 -15.36 -2.09
C HIS A 244 -21.04 -14.17 -2.46
N THR A 245 -21.76 -13.54 -1.53
CA THR A 245 -22.72 -12.46 -1.87
C THR A 245 -22.08 -11.23 -2.52
N SER A 246 -20.85 -10.90 -2.13
CA SER A 246 -20.06 -9.81 -2.72
C SER A 246 -19.39 -10.22 -4.04
N ILE A 247 -19.70 -9.49 -5.12
CA ILE A 247 -19.08 -9.64 -6.44
C ILE A 247 -17.56 -9.40 -6.40
N ASP A 248 -17.09 -8.44 -5.60
CA ASP A 248 -15.67 -8.15 -5.44
C ASP A 248 -14.90 -9.36 -4.89
N ILE A 249 -15.49 -10.08 -3.92
CA ILE A 249 -14.88 -11.30 -3.38
C ILE A 249 -14.84 -12.39 -4.44
N ARG A 250 -15.92 -12.60 -5.21
CA ARG A 250 -15.92 -13.57 -6.32
C ARG A 250 -14.84 -13.23 -7.35
N LEU A 251 -14.69 -11.95 -7.69
CA LEU A 251 -13.68 -11.47 -8.63
C LEU A 251 -12.27 -11.77 -8.12
N GLN A 252 -12.00 -11.53 -6.83
CA GLN A 252 -10.72 -11.89 -6.23
C GLN A 252 -10.53 -13.41 -6.15
N ALA A 253 -11.58 -14.18 -5.89
CA ALA A 253 -11.54 -15.63 -5.87
C ALA A 253 -11.12 -16.19 -7.24
N VAL A 254 -11.74 -15.75 -8.34
CA VAL A 254 -11.33 -16.14 -9.72
C VAL A 254 -9.86 -15.80 -9.99
N ARG A 255 -9.40 -14.62 -9.58
CA ARG A 255 -7.98 -14.23 -9.74
C ARG A 255 -7.02 -15.05 -8.87
N THR A 256 -7.49 -15.52 -7.72
CA THR A 256 -6.71 -16.38 -6.84
C THR A 256 -6.69 -17.81 -7.37
N LEU A 257 -7.82 -18.37 -7.82
CA LEU A 257 -7.88 -19.69 -8.48
C LEU A 257 -7.00 -19.74 -9.74
N GLN A 258 -6.96 -18.65 -10.51
CA GLN A 258 -6.04 -18.51 -11.64
C GLN A 258 -4.56 -18.67 -11.22
N SER A 259 -4.20 -18.15 -10.05
CA SER A 259 -2.82 -18.21 -9.57
C SER A 259 -2.51 -19.58 -8.96
N LEU A 260 -3.48 -20.18 -8.28
CA LEU A 260 -3.39 -21.48 -7.64
C LEU A 260 -3.77 -22.64 -8.58
N GLU A 261 -3.72 -22.41 -9.90
CA GLU A 261 -4.29 -23.27 -10.93
C GLU A 261 -3.95 -24.76 -10.74
N ASN A 262 -4.95 -25.63 -10.91
CA ASN A 262 -4.82 -27.08 -10.90
C ASN A 262 -5.59 -27.68 -12.10
N ILE A 263 -5.58 -29.01 -12.21
CA ILE A 263 -6.20 -29.73 -13.35
C ILE A 263 -7.72 -29.49 -13.49
N ASP A 264 -8.38 -29.17 -12.38
CA ASP A 264 -9.83 -29.00 -12.27
C ASP A 264 -10.28 -27.53 -12.42
N THR A 265 -9.34 -26.56 -12.42
CA THR A 265 -9.66 -25.12 -12.49
C THR A 265 -10.50 -24.75 -13.70
N VAL A 266 -10.19 -25.31 -14.86
CA VAL A 266 -10.98 -25.04 -16.07
C VAL A 266 -12.42 -25.49 -15.86
N THR A 267 -12.61 -26.75 -15.45
CA THR A 267 -13.93 -27.33 -15.20
C THR A 267 -14.72 -26.55 -14.17
N HIS A 268 -14.12 -26.25 -13.01
CA HIS A 268 -14.77 -25.49 -11.95
C HIS A 268 -15.21 -24.09 -12.40
N LEU A 269 -14.38 -23.38 -13.18
CA LEU A 269 -14.73 -22.05 -13.66
C LEU A 269 -15.79 -22.09 -14.77
N THR A 270 -15.77 -23.10 -15.64
CA THR A 270 -16.80 -23.26 -16.69
C THR A 270 -18.15 -23.65 -16.10
N ASP A 271 -18.17 -24.52 -15.08
CA ASP A 271 -19.40 -24.98 -14.44
C ASP A 271 -20.11 -23.84 -13.70
N ASP A 272 -19.35 -22.98 -13.01
CA ASP A 272 -19.90 -21.83 -12.30
C ASP A 272 -20.31 -20.69 -13.24
N TYR A 273 -19.74 -20.60 -14.45
CA TYR A 273 -19.83 -19.45 -15.36
C TYR A 273 -21.26 -18.93 -15.60
N GLY A 274 -22.21 -19.83 -15.85
CA GLY A 274 -23.59 -19.46 -16.18
C GLY A 274 -24.32 -18.74 -15.06
N ASN A 275 -23.93 -18.99 -13.81
CA ASN A 275 -24.55 -18.41 -12.61
C ASN A 275 -23.90 -17.08 -12.18
N GLN A 276 -22.88 -16.62 -12.89
CA GLN A 276 -22.12 -15.43 -12.52
C GLN A 276 -22.62 -14.17 -13.23
N PRO A 277 -22.49 -12.99 -12.59
CA PRO A 277 -22.77 -11.72 -13.26
C PRO A 277 -21.80 -11.48 -14.41
N ALA A 278 -22.23 -10.69 -15.39
CA ALA A 278 -21.50 -10.44 -16.63
C ALA A 278 -20.04 -9.97 -16.44
N GLU A 279 -19.78 -9.15 -15.42
CA GLU A 279 -18.43 -8.66 -15.11
C GLU A 279 -17.49 -9.80 -14.69
N LEU A 280 -18.03 -10.77 -13.94
CA LEU A 280 -17.29 -11.93 -13.48
C LEU A 280 -17.17 -12.98 -14.60
N GLN A 281 -18.19 -13.15 -15.43
CA GLN A 281 -18.10 -13.94 -16.66
C GLN A 281 -16.95 -13.46 -17.54
N LEU A 282 -16.83 -12.14 -17.76
CA LEU A 282 -15.69 -11.57 -18.51
C LEU A 282 -14.34 -11.85 -17.82
N GLN A 283 -14.27 -11.81 -16.48
CA GLN A 283 -13.06 -12.15 -15.77
C GLN A 283 -12.71 -13.65 -15.91
N ILE A 284 -13.70 -14.54 -15.84
CA ILE A 284 -13.52 -15.99 -16.06
C ILE A 284 -13.01 -16.24 -17.47
N MET A 285 -13.59 -15.59 -18.49
CA MET A 285 -13.10 -15.66 -19.88
C MET A 285 -11.62 -15.29 -19.99
N LYS A 286 -11.22 -14.18 -19.35
CA LYS A 286 -9.81 -13.74 -19.33
C LYS A 286 -8.92 -14.72 -18.56
N THR A 287 -9.45 -15.36 -17.52
CA THR A 287 -8.72 -16.38 -16.76
C THR A 287 -8.48 -17.64 -17.59
N LEU A 288 -9.53 -18.20 -18.20
CA LEU A 288 -9.46 -19.38 -19.06
C LEU A 288 -8.61 -19.14 -20.31
N LYS A 289 -8.62 -17.92 -20.87
CA LYS A 289 -7.72 -17.57 -21.98
C LYS A 289 -6.24 -17.73 -21.62
N ARG A 290 -5.87 -17.47 -20.36
CA ARG A 290 -4.47 -17.55 -19.91
C ARG A 290 -4.01 -18.95 -19.55
N SER A 291 -4.93 -19.90 -19.31
CA SER A 291 -4.54 -21.30 -19.08
C SER A 291 -4.02 -21.98 -20.34
N ASP A 292 -4.30 -21.41 -21.52
CA ASP A 292 -3.95 -21.97 -22.84
C ASP A 292 -4.46 -23.41 -23.05
N ASP A 293 -5.55 -23.75 -22.34
CA ASP A 293 -6.12 -25.08 -22.35
C ASP A 293 -7.07 -25.27 -23.55
N LYS A 294 -6.70 -26.16 -24.48
CA LYS A 294 -7.51 -26.48 -25.66
C LYS A 294 -8.88 -27.07 -25.33
N ARG A 295 -9.08 -27.62 -24.12
CA ARG A 295 -10.40 -28.07 -23.64
C ARG A 295 -11.41 -26.91 -23.59
N CYS A 296 -10.96 -25.66 -23.52
CA CYS A 296 -11.81 -24.47 -23.52
C CYS A 296 -12.34 -24.08 -24.90
N CYS A 297 -11.87 -24.67 -26.01
CA CYS A 297 -12.24 -24.25 -27.37
C CYS A 297 -13.76 -24.27 -27.59
N ASP A 298 -14.42 -25.37 -27.23
CA ASP A 298 -15.88 -25.50 -27.42
C ASP A 298 -16.66 -24.53 -26.54
N PHE A 299 -16.18 -24.32 -25.31
CA PHE A 299 -16.74 -23.30 -24.42
C PHE A 299 -16.64 -21.90 -25.03
N PHE A 300 -15.47 -21.51 -25.54
CA PHE A 300 -15.29 -20.21 -26.19
C PHE A 300 -16.10 -20.06 -27.48
N ARG A 301 -16.20 -21.10 -28.31
CA ARG A 301 -17.09 -21.08 -29.49
C ARG A 301 -18.54 -20.84 -29.07
N PHE A 302 -19.01 -21.55 -28.04
CA PHE A 302 -20.36 -21.36 -27.53
C PHE A 302 -20.60 -19.93 -27.03
N GLN A 303 -19.67 -19.34 -26.26
CA GLN A 303 -19.81 -17.97 -25.77
C GLN A 303 -19.73 -16.92 -26.89
N LEU A 304 -18.87 -17.11 -27.89
CA LEU A 304 -18.77 -16.23 -29.05
C LEU A 304 -20.11 -16.14 -29.81
N LEU A 305 -20.75 -17.28 -30.03
CA LEU A 305 -22.01 -17.35 -30.78
C LEU A 305 -23.20 -16.82 -29.95
N ASN A 306 -23.30 -17.24 -28.69
CA ASN A 306 -24.55 -17.11 -27.92
C ASN A 306 -24.56 -16.00 -26.86
N HIS A 307 -23.41 -15.52 -26.38
CA HIS A 307 -23.38 -14.61 -25.25
C HIS A 307 -23.97 -13.21 -25.59
N PRO A 308 -24.81 -12.58 -24.76
CA PRO A 308 -25.49 -11.33 -25.13
C PRO A 308 -24.55 -10.12 -25.25
N ARG A 309 -23.45 -10.10 -24.49
CA ARG A 309 -22.51 -8.98 -24.46
C ARG A 309 -21.36 -9.12 -25.45
N ALA A 310 -21.07 -8.03 -26.17
CA ALA A 310 -20.02 -7.97 -27.19
C ALA A 310 -18.59 -8.09 -26.61
N ASP A 311 -18.35 -7.61 -25.40
CA ASP A 311 -17.04 -7.68 -24.73
C ASP A 311 -16.65 -9.12 -24.38
N VAL A 312 -17.61 -9.93 -23.94
CA VAL A 312 -17.42 -11.37 -23.70
C VAL A 312 -17.23 -12.12 -25.02
N LYS A 313 -18.01 -11.81 -26.07
CA LYS A 313 -17.79 -12.36 -27.41
C LYS A 313 -16.39 -12.06 -27.94
N LEU A 314 -15.93 -10.82 -27.78
CA LEU A 314 -14.57 -10.42 -28.17
C LEU A 314 -13.52 -11.21 -27.39
N ALA A 315 -13.67 -11.33 -26.06
CA ALA A 315 -12.75 -12.12 -25.25
C ALA A 315 -12.70 -13.60 -25.70
N ALA A 316 -13.85 -14.17 -26.09
CA ALA A 316 -13.93 -15.54 -26.62
C ALA A 316 -13.24 -15.68 -27.98
N ALA A 317 -13.45 -14.74 -28.91
CA ALA A 317 -12.77 -14.72 -30.20
C ALA A 317 -11.26 -14.61 -30.03
N GLU A 318 -10.78 -13.70 -29.19
CA GLU A 318 -9.34 -13.56 -28.92
C GLU A 318 -8.74 -14.82 -28.26
N ALA A 319 -9.51 -15.52 -27.42
CA ALA A 319 -9.06 -16.76 -26.79
C ALA A 319 -8.96 -17.92 -27.81
N LEU A 320 -9.90 -18.00 -28.75
CA LEU A 320 -9.82 -18.95 -29.86
C LEU A 320 -8.61 -18.67 -30.77
N VAL A 321 -8.29 -17.39 -31.02
CA VAL A 321 -7.08 -16.99 -31.74
C VAL A 321 -5.82 -17.47 -31.03
N SER A 322 -5.71 -17.28 -29.71
CA SER A 322 -4.54 -17.74 -28.94
C SER A 322 -4.40 -19.26 -28.94
N LEU A 323 -5.52 -20.00 -28.92
CA LEU A 323 -5.54 -21.46 -28.96
C LEU A 323 -5.32 -22.06 -30.36
N GLY A 324 -5.10 -21.23 -31.38
CA GLY A 324 -4.84 -21.66 -32.76
C GLY A 324 -6.09 -21.98 -33.58
N ALA A 325 -7.29 -21.67 -33.11
CA ALA A 325 -8.56 -21.94 -33.79
C ALA A 325 -8.95 -20.82 -34.79
N LYS A 326 -7.98 -20.30 -35.55
CA LYS A 326 -8.21 -19.19 -36.51
C LYS A 326 -9.08 -19.61 -37.69
N ASP A 327 -8.89 -20.82 -38.20
CA ASP A 327 -9.65 -21.33 -39.35
C ASP A 327 -11.15 -21.43 -39.03
N ASP A 328 -11.49 -21.81 -37.79
CA ASP A 328 -12.88 -21.84 -37.33
C ASP A 328 -13.51 -20.45 -37.31
N LEU A 329 -12.74 -19.44 -36.88
CA LEU A 329 -13.21 -18.06 -36.87
C LEU A 329 -13.44 -17.54 -38.30
N LEU A 330 -12.53 -17.87 -39.22
CA LEU A 330 -12.68 -17.52 -40.64
C LEU A 330 -13.92 -18.18 -41.23
N ALA A 331 -14.16 -19.46 -40.94
CA ALA A 331 -15.36 -20.18 -41.36
C ALA A 331 -16.64 -19.52 -40.84
N ILE A 332 -16.70 -19.13 -39.56
CA ILE A 332 -17.83 -18.41 -38.97
C ILE A 332 -18.03 -17.04 -39.64
N SER A 333 -16.94 -16.32 -39.91
CA SER A 333 -17.02 -14.99 -40.52
C SER A 333 -17.39 -14.99 -42.01
N GLY A 334 -17.11 -16.09 -42.71
CA GLY A 334 -17.42 -16.28 -44.13
C GLY A 334 -18.84 -16.81 -44.39
N ASP A 335 -19.54 -17.27 -43.36
CA ASP A 335 -20.94 -17.69 -43.47
C ASP A 335 -21.85 -16.47 -43.68
N LYS A 336 -22.62 -16.48 -44.78
CA LYS A 336 -23.56 -15.40 -45.14
C LYS A 336 -24.70 -15.23 -44.14
N THR A 337 -24.92 -16.22 -43.26
CA THR A 337 -25.96 -16.18 -42.23
C THR A 337 -25.47 -15.56 -40.91
N SER A 338 -24.17 -15.32 -40.77
CA SER A 338 -23.58 -14.72 -39.58
C SER A 338 -23.98 -13.25 -39.40
N PRO A 339 -24.38 -12.82 -38.19
CA PRO A 339 -24.70 -11.41 -37.94
C PRO A 339 -23.50 -10.48 -38.17
N ASP A 340 -23.72 -9.31 -38.79
CA ASP A 340 -22.65 -8.34 -39.09
C ASP A 340 -21.79 -7.97 -37.86
N ARG A 341 -22.42 -7.81 -36.69
CA ARG A 341 -21.73 -7.52 -35.42
C ARG A 341 -20.78 -8.64 -35.01
N LEU A 342 -21.14 -9.90 -35.24
CA LEU A 342 -20.29 -11.05 -34.94
C LEU A 342 -19.06 -11.07 -35.86
N VAL A 343 -19.26 -10.80 -37.15
CA VAL A 343 -18.18 -10.70 -38.14
C VAL A 343 -17.19 -9.59 -37.76
N GLN A 344 -17.69 -8.41 -37.35
CA GLN A 344 -16.84 -7.30 -36.88
C GLN A 344 -15.99 -7.68 -35.66
N ILE A 345 -16.56 -8.40 -34.69
CA ILE A 345 -15.85 -8.89 -33.50
C ILE A 345 -14.72 -9.85 -33.90
N ILE A 346 -15.01 -10.79 -34.81
CA ILE A 346 -14.03 -11.77 -35.29
C ILE A 346 -12.88 -11.07 -36.02
N LYS A 347 -13.17 -10.15 -36.94
CA LYS A 347 -12.14 -9.37 -37.65
C LYS A 347 -11.25 -8.59 -36.69
N HIS A 348 -11.85 -7.94 -35.70
CA HIS A 348 -11.12 -7.23 -34.66
C HIS A 348 -10.18 -8.17 -33.87
N ALA A 349 -10.66 -9.35 -33.47
CA ALA A 349 -9.86 -10.34 -32.74
C ALA A 349 -8.70 -10.91 -33.59
N LEU A 350 -8.89 -11.04 -34.91
CA LEU A 350 -7.86 -11.49 -35.84
C LEU A 350 -6.79 -10.43 -36.16
N GLY A 351 -6.99 -9.18 -35.72
CA GLY A 351 -6.09 -8.07 -36.01
C GLY A 351 -6.22 -7.49 -37.42
N GLU A 352 -7.26 -7.90 -38.16
CA GLU A 352 -7.62 -7.31 -39.44
C GLU A 352 -8.31 -5.97 -39.17
N ARG A 353 -7.53 -4.87 -39.22
CA ARG A 353 -8.11 -3.53 -39.19
C ARG A 353 -9.07 -3.39 -40.38
N LEU A 354 -10.29 -2.98 -40.07
CA LEU A 354 -11.28 -2.48 -41.03
C LEU A 354 -10.60 -1.36 -41.85
N CYS A 355 -10.14 -1.69 -43.06
CA CYS A 355 -9.82 -0.71 -44.10
C CYS A 355 -11.11 -0.26 -44.77
#